data_AF-A0A1G9L0W7-F1
#
_entry.id   AF-A0A1G9L0W7-F1
#
_cell.length_a   1.000
_cell.length_b   1.000
_cell.length_c   1.000
_cell.angle_alpha   90.00
_cell.angle_beta   90.00
_cell.angle_gamma   90.00
#
_symmetry.space_group_name_H-M   'P 1'
#
loop_
_entity.id
_entity.type
_entity.pdbx_description
1 polymer ?
#
loop_
_entity_poly.entity_id
_entity_poly.type
_entity_poly.pdbx_seq_one_letter_code
_entity_poly.pdbx_strand_id
1 'polypeptide(L)'
;MSDPLAVIAGFPGVPEAVDQAREAVDRLYRHRVLRRASPAVSAESSLRGARASAALEGVDVPLEALRRDEIDDPLVQGALRASAELGRLGSTWRKAPRQVLARLHSVAAAGLTGQAASAGGAAPEAGAGGESAEAARMTALGRPRTSDQAPDPLGLGPAPGAAEASARLDSLLDLLERPTKAPALVLAAVVHAELAVLRPFGVADGVVARAAERLTLVEYGLDPKSLVAVEVGHLEQPYAEGLRAYLTGTSEGVGRWIQQCASAVTLGVREATAVCEAMQRG
;
A
#
# COMPACT_ATOMS: atom_id res chain seq x y z
N MET A 1 -2.97 -9.82 27.59
CA MET A 1 -1.70 -9.63 26.85
C MET A 1 -1.49 -8.15 26.60
N SER A 2 -0.24 -7.70 26.61
CA SER A 2 0.10 -6.32 26.23
C SER A 2 -0.30 -6.05 24.78
N ASP A 3 -0.80 -4.85 24.49
CA ASP A 3 -1.06 -4.37 23.13
C ASP A 3 0.24 -3.78 22.56
N PRO A 4 0.97 -4.50 21.68
CA PRO A 4 2.28 -4.05 21.21
C PRO A 4 2.19 -2.78 20.37
N LEU A 5 1.07 -2.56 19.66
CA LEU A 5 0.87 -1.36 18.86
C LEU A 5 0.67 -0.14 19.77
N ALA A 6 0.07 -0.30 20.95
CA ALA A 6 -0.04 0.78 21.93
C ALA A 6 1.32 1.18 22.51
N VAL A 7 2.28 0.24 22.60
CA VAL A 7 3.67 0.55 22.98
C VAL A 7 4.35 1.37 21.88
N ILE A 8 4.23 0.95 20.63
CA ILE A 8 4.79 1.65 19.47
C ILE A 8 4.19 3.07 19.34
N ALA A 9 2.90 3.22 19.63
CA ALA A 9 2.22 4.52 19.61
C ALA A 9 2.80 5.53 20.61
N GLY A 10 3.52 5.07 21.64
CA GLY A 10 4.20 5.92 22.62
C GLY A 10 5.66 6.25 22.29
N PHE A 11 6.19 5.84 21.13
CA PHE A 11 7.57 6.17 20.75
C PHE A 11 7.76 7.68 20.54
N PRO A 12 8.97 8.22 20.77
CA PRO A 12 9.23 9.66 20.65
C PRO A 12 8.80 10.23 19.29
N GLY A 13 8.01 11.31 19.30
CA GLY A 13 7.51 12.01 18.12
C GLY A 13 6.29 11.37 17.45
N VAL A 14 5.94 10.12 17.80
CA VAL A 14 4.79 9.42 17.21
C VAL A 14 3.45 10.05 17.64
N PRO A 15 3.19 10.35 18.94
CA PRO A 15 1.94 10.99 19.35
C PRO A 15 1.68 12.31 18.62
N GLU A 16 2.69 13.18 18.54
CA GLU A 16 2.56 14.49 17.92
C GLU A 16 2.29 14.39 16.42
N ALA A 17 2.99 13.49 15.73
CA ALA A 17 2.79 13.26 14.30
C ALA A 17 1.40 12.66 14.00
N VAL A 18 0.93 11.71 14.82
CA VAL A 18 -0.42 11.14 14.72
C VAL A 18 -1.49 12.22 14.90
N ASP A 19 -1.35 13.06 15.92
CA ASP A 19 -2.32 14.12 16.20
C ASP A 19 -2.37 15.13 15.05
N GLN A 20 -1.22 15.55 14.52
CA GLN A 20 -1.14 16.45 13.36
C GLN A 20 -1.83 15.86 12.11
N ALA A 21 -1.58 14.58 11.82
CA ALA A 21 -2.21 13.88 10.70
C ALA A 21 -3.73 13.80 10.88
N ARG A 22 -4.21 13.43 12.08
CA ARG A 22 -5.65 13.38 12.39
C ARG A 22 -6.29 14.75 12.22
N GLU A 23 -5.69 15.81 12.76
CA GLU A 23 -6.22 17.16 12.60
C GLU A 23 -6.27 17.62 11.14
N ALA A 24 -5.28 17.23 10.33
CA ALA A 24 -5.28 17.50 8.90
C ALA A 24 -6.45 16.82 8.19
N VAL A 25 -6.69 15.53 8.48
CA VAL A 25 -7.83 14.80 7.94
C VAL A 25 -9.16 15.40 8.41
N ASP A 26 -9.29 15.74 9.69
CA ASP A 26 -10.49 16.39 10.23
C ASP A 26 -10.78 17.73 9.54
N ARG A 27 -9.74 18.53 9.24
CA ARG A 27 -9.88 19.77 8.46
C ARG A 27 -10.37 19.49 7.04
N LEU A 28 -9.82 18.47 6.36
CA LEU A 28 -10.27 18.05 5.03
C LEU A 28 -11.75 17.69 5.06
N TYR A 29 -12.20 16.88 6.03
CA TYR A 29 -13.60 16.45 6.15
C TYR A 29 -14.59 17.60 6.38
N ARG A 30 -14.12 18.74 6.90
CA ARG A 30 -14.93 19.97 7.02
C ARG A 30 -15.02 20.78 5.74
N HIS A 31 -14.28 20.43 4.69
CA HIS A 31 -14.28 21.15 3.42
C HIS A 31 -15.67 21.07 2.74
N ARG A 32 -16.24 22.24 2.39
CA ARG A 32 -17.63 22.35 1.91
C ARG A 32 -17.95 21.51 0.68
N VAL A 33 -16.98 21.31 -0.21
CA VAL A 33 -17.14 20.53 -1.46
C VAL A 33 -17.49 19.08 -1.17
N LEU A 34 -16.97 18.51 -0.08
CA LEU A 34 -17.23 17.13 0.29
C LEU A 34 -18.69 16.86 0.67
N ARG A 35 -19.49 17.90 0.96
CA ARG A 35 -20.93 17.76 1.21
C ARG A 35 -21.69 17.29 -0.04
N ARG A 36 -21.20 17.62 -1.24
CA ARG A 36 -21.86 17.31 -2.52
C ARG A 36 -21.03 16.46 -3.48
N ALA A 37 -19.71 16.47 -3.35
CA ALA A 37 -18.79 15.87 -4.32
C ALA A 37 -17.84 14.83 -3.70
N SER A 38 -18.14 14.30 -2.52
CA SER A 38 -17.28 13.29 -1.87
C SER A 38 -16.96 12.07 -2.76
N PRO A 39 -17.91 11.49 -3.52
CA PRO A 39 -17.59 10.38 -4.42
C PRO A 39 -16.59 10.77 -5.53
N ALA A 40 -16.73 11.97 -6.11
CA ALA A 40 -15.82 12.46 -7.14
C ALA A 40 -14.41 12.73 -6.58
N VAL A 41 -14.31 13.30 -5.37
CA VAL A 41 -13.01 13.52 -4.72
C VAL A 41 -12.33 12.19 -4.38
N SER A 42 -13.09 11.20 -3.90
CA SER A 42 -12.57 9.85 -3.62
C SER A 42 -12.10 9.14 -4.90
N ALA A 43 -12.82 9.31 -6.02
CA ALA A 43 -12.41 8.79 -7.32
C ALA A 43 -11.09 9.41 -7.81
N GLU A 44 -10.95 10.73 -7.73
CA GLU A 44 -9.68 11.43 -8.04
C GLU A 44 -8.53 11.01 -7.12
N SER A 45 -8.82 10.84 -5.83
CA SER A 45 -7.85 10.35 -4.84
C SER A 45 -7.39 8.92 -5.14
N SER A 46 -8.29 8.07 -5.61
CA SER A 46 -7.98 6.68 -6.02
C SER A 46 -7.09 6.68 -7.27
N LEU A 47 -7.44 7.48 -8.29
CA LEU A 47 -6.66 7.59 -9.52
C LEU A 47 -5.24 8.09 -9.27
N ARG A 48 -5.10 9.16 -8.46
CA ARG A 48 -3.80 9.73 -8.08
C ARG A 48 -3.00 8.77 -7.20
N GLY A 49 -3.67 8.08 -6.27
CA GLY A 49 -3.05 7.06 -5.43
C GLY A 49 -2.49 5.90 -6.25
N ALA A 50 -3.24 5.39 -7.22
CA ALA A 50 -2.79 4.35 -8.14
C ALA A 50 -1.57 4.79 -8.97
N ARG A 51 -1.61 6.00 -9.55
CA ARG A 51 -0.46 6.58 -10.27
C ARG A 51 0.77 6.68 -9.38
N ALA A 52 0.64 7.26 -8.19
CA ALA A 52 1.75 7.43 -7.27
C ALA A 52 2.31 6.08 -6.79
N SER A 53 1.43 5.11 -6.57
CA SER A 53 1.81 3.73 -6.26
C SER A 53 2.62 3.10 -7.38
N ALA A 54 2.28 3.34 -8.65
CA ALA A 54 3.08 2.86 -9.78
C ALA A 54 4.43 3.59 -9.91
N ALA A 55 4.44 4.91 -9.69
CA ALA A 55 5.66 5.72 -9.71
C ALA A 55 6.67 5.28 -8.64
N LEU A 56 6.20 4.89 -7.46
CA LEU A 56 7.04 4.32 -6.39
C LEU A 56 7.69 2.98 -6.78
N GLU A 57 7.15 2.25 -7.75
CA GLU A 57 7.76 1.03 -8.32
C GLU A 57 8.60 1.32 -9.58
N GLY A 58 8.77 2.60 -9.94
CA GLY A 58 9.59 3.04 -11.06
C GLY A 58 8.85 3.35 -12.37
N VAL A 59 7.51 3.31 -12.38
CA VAL A 59 6.70 3.63 -13.57
C VAL A 59 5.86 4.88 -13.32
N ASP A 60 6.40 6.05 -13.65
CA ASP A 60 5.67 7.33 -13.59
C ASP A 60 5.04 7.67 -14.93
N VAL A 61 3.73 7.93 -14.91
CA VAL A 61 2.92 8.25 -16.10
C VAL A 61 2.17 9.55 -15.89
N PRO A 62 1.87 10.33 -16.96
CA PRO A 62 1.06 11.54 -16.84
C PRO A 62 -0.35 11.21 -16.34
N LEU A 63 -0.84 11.94 -15.32
CA LEU A 63 -2.19 11.75 -14.77
C LEU A 63 -3.30 11.91 -15.83
N GLU A 64 -3.08 12.80 -16.81
CA GLU A 64 -4.06 13.05 -17.87
C GLU A 64 -4.18 11.87 -18.85
N ALA A 65 -3.07 11.21 -19.18
CA ALA A 65 -3.10 9.99 -19.99
C ALA A 65 -3.83 8.86 -19.25
N LEU A 66 -3.62 8.77 -17.92
CA LEU A 66 -4.34 7.81 -17.08
C LEU A 66 -5.85 8.08 -17.04
N ARG A 67 -6.28 9.34 -16.99
CA ARG A 67 -7.71 9.72 -17.06
C ARG A 67 -8.38 9.34 -18.38
N ARG A 68 -7.61 9.33 -19.47
CA ARG A 68 -8.09 9.00 -20.82
C ARG A 68 -8.01 7.51 -21.15
N ASP A 69 -7.57 6.69 -20.18
CA ASP A 69 -7.39 5.25 -20.35
C ASP A 69 -6.37 4.92 -21.48
N GLU A 70 -5.31 5.73 -21.59
CA GLU A 70 -4.26 5.60 -22.62
C GLU A 70 -3.02 4.82 -22.14
N ILE A 71 -3.06 4.24 -20.93
CA ILE A 71 -1.88 3.60 -20.30
C ILE A 71 -2.10 2.09 -20.17
N ASP A 72 -1.38 1.30 -20.96
CA ASP A 72 -1.47 -0.17 -20.93
C ASP A 72 -0.39 -0.86 -20.09
N ASP A 73 0.48 -0.09 -19.41
CA ASP A 73 1.53 -0.67 -18.58
C ASP A 73 0.95 -1.58 -17.49
N PRO A 74 1.38 -2.85 -17.38
CA PRO A 74 0.76 -3.83 -16.49
C PRO A 74 0.90 -3.47 -15.01
N LEU A 75 1.96 -2.74 -14.61
CA LEU A 75 2.17 -2.31 -13.24
C LEU A 75 1.18 -1.20 -12.89
N VAL A 76 1.03 -0.21 -13.78
CA VAL A 76 0.05 0.88 -13.64
C VAL A 76 -1.36 0.29 -13.58
N GLN A 77 -1.69 -0.63 -14.48
CA GLN A 77 -2.98 -1.32 -14.51
C GLN A 77 -3.22 -2.16 -13.24
N GLY A 78 -2.17 -2.80 -12.71
CA GLY A 78 -2.20 -3.50 -11.42
C GLY A 78 -2.54 -2.57 -10.26
N ALA A 79 -1.88 -1.40 -10.18
CA ALA A 79 -2.14 -0.40 -9.15
C ALA A 79 -3.56 0.18 -9.24
N LEU A 80 -4.06 0.44 -10.46
CA LEU A 80 -5.45 0.86 -10.69
C LEU A 80 -6.45 -0.17 -10.17
N ARG A 81 -6.27 -1.45 -10.53
CA ARG A 81 -7.14 -2.53 -10.06
C ARG A 81 -7.10 -2.70 -8.54
N ALA A 82 -5.91 -2.64 -7.94
CA ALA A 82 -5.76 -2.72 -6.49
C ALA A 82 -6.49 -1.56 -5.77
N SER A 83 -6.36 -0.33 -6.28
CA SER A 83 -7.07 0.83 -5.73
C SER A 83 -8.60 0.70 -5.89
N ALA A 84 -9.07 0.19 -7.03
CA ALA A 84 -10.50 0.01 -7.29
C ALA A 84 -11.14 -1.06 -6.38
N GLU A 85 -10.38 -2.06 -5.92
CA GLU A 85 -10.87 -3.10 -5.02
C GLU A 85 -11.13 -2.60 -3.59
N LEU A 86 -10.49 -1.51 -3.15
CA LEU A 86 -10.55 -1.05 -1.75
C LEU A 86 -11.99 -0.87 -1.25
N GLY A 87 -12.87 -0.30 -2.08
CA GLY A 87 -14.27 -0.07 -1.73
C GLY A 87 -15.08 -1.35 -1.48
N ARG A 88 -14.65 -2.50 -2.02
CA ARG A 88 -15.29 -3.81 -1.82
C ARG A 88 -14.69 -4.60 -0.65
N LEU A 89 -13.43 -4.36 -0.34
CA LEU A 89 -12.66 -5.17 0.61
C LEU A 89 -12.74 -4.69 2.05
N GLY A 90 -13.19 -3.45 2.28
CA GLY A 90 -13.25 -2.81 3.60
C GLY A 90 -13.80 -3.71 4.71
N SER A 91 -15.08 -4.09 4.60
CA SER A 91 -15.76 -4.89 5.63
C SER A 91 -15.13 -6.28 5.90
N THR A 92 -14.34 -6.79 4.95
CA THR A 92 -13.63 -8.07 5.06
C THR A 92 -12.25 -7.90 5.70
N TRP A 93 -11.63 -6.73 5.61
CA TRP A 93 -10.26 -6.48 6.08
C TRP A 93 -10.03 -6.90 7.53
N ARG A 94 -10.96 -6.52 8.42
CA ARG A 94 -10.89 -6.85 9.85
C ARG A 94 -11.21 -8.31 10.18
N LYS A 95 -11.90 -9.02 9.28
CA LYS A 95 -12.45 -10.36 9.53
C LYS A 95 -11.63 -11.46 8.88
N ALA A 96 -11.03 -11.16 7.73
CA ALA A 96 -10.25 -12.11 6.94
C ALA A 96 -9.12 -11.37 6.20
N PRO A 97 -8.19 -10.72 6.91
CA PRO A 97 -7.11 -9.93 6.30
C PRO A 97 -6.27 -10.77 5.32
N ARG A 98 -6.08 -12.06 5.61
CA ARG A 98 -5.38 -13.00 4.71
C ARG A 98 -6.04 -13.09 3.32
N GLN A 99 -7.38 -13.19 3.28
CA GLN A 99 -8.12 -13.28 2.02
C GLN A 99 -8.06 -11.96 1.23
N VAL A 100 -8.10 -10.83 1.95
CA VAL A 100 -7.96 -9.51 1.35
C VAL A 100 -6.58 -9.31 0.74
N LEU A 101 -5.51 -9.67 1.44
CA LEU A 101 -4.15 -9.60 0.89
C LEU A 101 -3.98 -10.49 -0.34
N ALA A 102 -4.50 -11.71 -0.29
CA ALA A 102 -4.50 -12.60 -1.45
C ALA A 102 -5.22 -11.95 -2.65
N ARG A 103 -6.39 -11.35 -2.43
CA ARG A 103 -7.15 -10.65 -3.48
C ARG A 103 -6.42 -9.43 -4.03
N LEU A 104 -5.87 -8.58 -3.16
CA LEU A 104 -5.10 -7.39 -3.54
C LEU A 104 -3.90 -7.81 -4.41
N HIS A 105 -3.15 -8.83 -3.99
CA HIS A 105 -2.06 -9.35 -4.79
C HIS A 105 -2.52 -9.91 -6.13
N SER A 106 -3.60 -10.72 -6.17
CA SER A 106 -4.09 -11.28 -7.44
C SER A 106 -4.44 -10.20 -8.47
N VAL A 107 -5.01 -9.07 -8.05
CA VAL A 107 -5.35 -7.98 -8.99
C VAL A 107 -4.15 -7.08 -9.33
N ALA A 108 -3.23 -6.88 -8.38
CA ALA A 108 -2.03 -6.07 -8.56
C ALA A 108 -1.00 -6.77 -9.47
N ALA A 109 -0.78 -8.07 -9.28
CA ALA A 109 0.20 -8.86 -10.01
C ALA A 109 -0.31 -9.41 -11.36
N ALA A 110 -1.59 -9.22 -11.69
CA ALA A 110 -2.15 -9.62 -12.98
C ALA A 110 -1.40 -8.94 -14.13
N GLY A 111 -0.85 -9.75 -15.06
CA GLY A 111 -0.04 -9.27 -16.18
C GLY A 111 1.45 -9.08 -15.88
N LEU A 112 1.87 -9.02 -14.62
CA LEU A 112 3.29 -8.86 -14.22
C LEU A 112 4.04 -10.19 -14.14
N THR A 113 3.33 -11.27 -13.76
CA THR A 113 3.92 -12.60 -13.65
C THR A 113 4.43 -13.14 -14.99
N GLY A 114 4.02 -12.57 -16.12
CA GLY A 114 4.54 -12.83 -17.47
C GLY A 114 5.97 -12.30 -17.72
N GLN A 115 6.27 -11.10 -17.22
CA GLN A 115 7.48 -10.32 -17.57
C GLN A 115 8.67 -10.52 -16.62
N ALA A 116 8.42 -10.90 -15.35
CA ALA A 116 9.52 -11.16 -14.40
C ALA A 116 10.43 -12.33 -14.83
N ALA A 117 9.91 -13.27 -15.63
CA ALA A 117 10.68 -14.40 -16.15
C ALA A 117 11.64 -14.03 -17.31
N SER A 118 11.46 -12.87 -17.96
CA SER A 118 12.32 -12.45 -19.08
C SER A 118 13.43 -11.47 -18.68
N ALA A 119 13.43 -10.97 -17.45
CA ALA A 119 14.47 -10.05 -16.94
C ALA A 119 15.69 -10.77 -16.33
N GLY A 120 15.64 -12.09 -16.13
CA GLY A 120 16.81 -12.94 -15.83
C GLY A 120 17.28 -13.62 -17.12
N GLY A 121 18.53 -13.37 -17.52
CA GLY A 121 19.07 -13.73 -18.84
C GLY A 121 18.84 -15.18 -19.33
N ALA A 122 18.86 -15.28 -20.67
CA ALA A 122 18.58 -16.41 -21.55
C ALA A 122 17.09 -16.73 -21.76
N ALA A 123 16.57 -16.28 -22.91
CA ALA A 123 15.29 -16.73 -23.43
C ALA A 123 15.31 -18.27 -23.54
N PRO A 124 14.33 -19.00 -22.98
CA PRO A 124 14.17 -20.40 -23.30
C PRO A 124 13.68 -20.48 -24.74
N GLU A 125 14.28 -21.37 -25.53
CA GLU A 125 13.80 -21.70 -26.86
C GLU A 125 12.31 -22.04 -26.79
N ALA A 126 11.54 -21.43 -27.70
CA ALA A 126 10.10 -21.61 -27.79
C ALA A 126 9.77 -23.09 -28.04
N GLY A 127 9.34 -23.79 -26.99
CA GLY A 127 8.91 -25.18 -27.06
C GLY A 127 8.02 -25.59 -25.89
N ALA A 128 6.73 -25.82 -26.19
CA ALA A 128 5.80 -26.71 -25.47
C ALA A 128 5.55 -26.52 -23.94
N GLY A 129 5.91 -25.39 -23.32
CA GLY A 129 5.70 -25.14 -21.87
C GLY A 129 4.71 -24.02 -21.50
N GLY A 130 4.14 -23.31 -22.47
CA GLY A 130 3.41 -22.05 -22.25
C GLY A 130 2.18 -22.17 -21.35
N GLU A 131 1.27 -23.09 -21.65
CA GLU A 131 0.01 -23.24 -20.89
C GLU A 131 0.24 -23.73 -19.45
N SER A 132 1.22 -24.61 -19.24
CA SER A 132 1.53 -25.13 -17.90
C SER A 132 2.26 -24.10 -17.04
N ALA A 133 3.18 -23.32 -17.61
CA ALA A 133 3.86 -22.23 -16.91
C ALA A 133 2.90 -21.07 -16.60
N GLU A 134 1.98 -20.74 -17.51
CA GLU A 134 0.96 -19.72 -17.30
C GLU A 134 -0.09 -20.17 -16.27
N ALA A 135 -0.51 -21.44 -16.32
CA ALA A 135 -1.36 -22.02 -15.28
C ALA A 135 -0.67 -22.05 -13.91
N ALA A 136 0.63 -22.37 -13.84
CA ALA A 136 1.41 -22.32 -12.60
C ALA A 136 1.55 -20.87 -12.07
N ARG A 137 1.76 -19.88 -12.95
CA ARG A 137 1.81 -18.45 -12.61
C ARG A 137 0.46 -17.95 -12.08
N MET A 138 -0.63 -18.31 -12.75
CA MET A 138 -1.98 -17.96 -12.33
C MET A 138 -2.37 -18.67 -11.01
N THR A 139 -1.82 -19.86 -10.76
CA THR A 139 -1.97 -20.60 -9.50
C THR A 139 -1.15 -19.98 -8.35
N ALA A 140 -0.09 -19.23 -8.65
CA ALA A 140 0.71 -18.50 -7.65
C ALA A 140 0.07 -17.18 -7.21
N LEU A 141 -0.84 -16.60 -8.02
CA LEU A 141 -1.50 -15.35 -7.67
C LEU A 141 -2.30 -15.47 -6.35
N GLY A 142 -1.91 -14.65 -5.39
CA GLY A 142 -2.59 -14.52 -4.10
C GLY A 142 -2.06 -15.49 -3.05
N ARG A 143 -1.02 -16.27 -3.38
CA ARG A 143 -0.34 -17.18 -2.46
C ARG A 143 1.02 -16.59 -2.07
N PRO A 144 1.38 -16.57 -0.79
CA PRO A 144 2.74 -16.23 -0.39
C PRO A 144 3.78 -17.13 -1.08
N ARG A 145 4.96 -16.57 -1.35
CA ARG A 145 6.08 -17.26 -1.98
C ARG A 145 6.60 -18.38 -1.10
N THR A 146 7.08 -19.44 -1.73
CA THR A 146 7.80 -20.54 -1.09
C THR A 146 9.31 -20.49 -1.32
N SER A 147 9.76 -19.61 -2.24
CA SER A 147 11.17 -19.36 -2.53
C SER A 147 11.76 -18.35 -1.55
N ASP A 148 12.98 -18.59 -1.08
CA ASP A 148 13.73 -17.63 -0.27
C ASP A 148 14.17 -16.39 -1.05
N GLN A 149 14.26 -16.48 -2.38
CA GLN A 149 14.57 -15.34 -3.23
C GLN A 149 13.34 -14.47 -3.46
N ALA A 150 13.48 -13.17 -3.21
CA ALA A 150 12.49 -12.15 -3.56
C ALA A 150 13.19 -10.97 -4.25
N PRO A 151 12.67 -10.47 -5.39
CA PRO A 151 13.14 -9.25 -6.01
C PRO A 151 13.16 -8.05 -5.04
N ASP A 152 14.00 -7.06 -5.31
CA ASP A 152 14.13 -5.84 -4.51
C ASP A 152 13.92 -4.58 -5.36
N PRO A 153 12.71 -4.35 -5.88
CA PRO A 153 12.45 -3.19 -6.74
C PRO A 153 12.63 -1.85 -5.99
N LEU A 154 12.48 -1.86 -4.67
CA LEU A 154 12.59 -0.66 -3.81
C LEU A 154 14.01 -0.44 -3.25
N GLY A 155 14.97 -1.32 -3.52
CA GLY A 155 16.35 -1.19 -3.04
C GLY A 155 16.48 -1.23 -1.50
N LEU A 156 15.68 -2.06 -0.83
CA LEU A 156 15.65 -2.19 0.63
C LEU A 156 16.75 -3.12 1.18
N GLY A 157 17.32 -3.97 0.33
CA GLY A 157 18.24 -5.04 0.71
C GLY A 157 17.60 -6.44 0.64
N PRO A 158 18.23 -7.47 1.22
CA PRO A 158 17.70 -8.83 1.18
C PRO A 158 16.38 -8.95 1.96
N ALA A 159 15.42 -9.71 1.41
CA ALA A 159 14.21 -10.09 2.14
C ALA A 159 14.49 -11.25 3.11
N PRO A 160 13.70 -11.41 4.18
CA PRO A 160 13.70 -12.65 4.98
C PRO A 160 13.43 -13.89 4.12
N GLY A 161 13.90 -15.06 4.56
CA GLY A 161 13.54 -16.34 3.92
C GLY A 161 12.03 -16.59 3.94
N ALA A 162 11.52 -17.46 3.07
CA ALA A 162 10.08 -17.68 2.89
C ALA A 162 9.39 -18.13 4.19
N ALA A 163 10.04 -19.00 4.96
CA ALA A 163 9.51 -19.48 6.24
C ALA A 163 9.39 -18.36 7.28
N GLU A 164 10.41 -17.49 7.39
CA GLU A 164 10.38 -16.34 8.29
C GLU A 164 9.34 -15.31 7.85
N ALA A 165 9.27 -15.02 6.55
CA ALA A 165 8.27 -14.11 5.99
C ALA A 165 6.84 -14.59 6.25
N SER A 166 6.58 -15.90 6.10
CA SER A 166 5.28 -16.50 6.43
C SER A 166 4.94 -16.35 7.91
N ALA A 167 5.89 -16.67 8.82
CA ALA A 167 5.65 -16.57 10.26
C ALA A 167 5.39 -15.13 10.73
N ARG A 168 6.11 -14.15 10.16
CA ARG A 168 5.89 -12.72 10.43
C ARG A 168 4.58 -12.22 9.82
N LEU A 169 4.22 -12.66 8.61
CA LEU A 169 2.93 -12.34 8.01
C LEU A 169 1.79 -12.89 8.88
N ASP A 170 1.86 -14.13 9.35
CA ASP A 170 0.85 -14.70 10.24
C ASP A 170 0.74 -13.89 11.55
N SER A 171 1.87 -13.44 12.10
CA SER A 171 1.88 -12.57 13.29
C SER A 171 1.24 -11.21 13.03
N LEU A 172 1.43 -10.62 11.85
CA LEU A 172 0.77 -9.36 11.43
C LEU A 172 -0.74 -9.55 11.28
N LEU A 173 -1.17 -10.65 10.67
CA LEU A 173 -2.59 -10.96 10.48
C LEU A 173 -3.29 -11.16 11.84
N ASP A 174 -2.64 -11.84 12.76
CA ASP A 174 -3.08 -11.98 14.15
C ASP A 174 -3.24 -10.62 14.85
N LEU A 175 -2.39 -9.62 14.56
CA LEU A 175 -2.53 -8.27 15.10
C LEU A 175 -3.75 -7.55 14.54
N LEU A 176 -4.06 -7.71 13.25
CA LEU A 176 -5.22 -7.10 12.61
C LEU A 176 -6.56 -7.62 13.15
N GLU A 177 -6.60 -8.89 13.54
CA GLU A 177 -7.79 -9.55 14.08
C GLU A 177 -8.04 -9.22 15.58
N ARG A 178 -7.05 -8.65 16.27
CA ARG A 178 -7.13 -8.31 17.70
C ARG A 178 -7.55 -6.85 17.92
N PRO A 179 -8.35 -6.56 18.96
CA PRO A 179 -8.59 -5.18 19.38
C PRO A 179 -7.29 -4.50 19.79
N THR A 180 -7.12 -3.24 19.39
CA THR A 180 -5.99 -2.38 19.77
C THR A 180 -6.49 -1.01 20.22
N LYS A 181 -5.77 -0.37 21.14
CA LYS A 181 -5.94 1.04 21.51
C LYS A 181 -5.02 1.97 20.71
N ALA A 182 -4.14 1.42 19.88
CA ALA A 182 -3.26 2.22 19.05
C ALA A 182 -4.06 3.04 18.01
N PRO A 183 -3.60 4.25 17.64
CA PRO A 183 -4.19 5.01 16.56
C PRO A 183 -4.16 4.24 15.23
N ALA A 184 -5.20 4.40 14.41
CA ALA A 184 -5.32 3.77 13.09
C ALA A 184 -4.07 3.99 12.20
N LEU A 185 -3.45 5.16 12.30
CA LEU A 185 -2.24 5.52 11.58
C LEU A 185 -1.02 4.65 11.95
N VAL A 186 -0.88 4.32 13.24
CA VAL A 186 0.21 3.45 13.72
C VAL A 186 0.05 2.05 13.16
N LEU A 187 -1.18 1.51 13.24
CA LEU A 187 -1.48 0.20 12.66
C LEU A 187 -1.24 0.19 11.13
N ALA A 188 -1.71 1.22 10.42
CA ALA A 188 -1.53 1.33 8.97
C ALA A 188 -0.05 1.39 8.57
N ALA A 189 0.76 2.16 9.30
CA ALA A 189 2.20 2.25 9.09
C ALA A 189 2.92 0.90 9.29
N VAL A 190 2.55 0.14 10.34
CA VAL A 190 3.10 -1.20 10.60
C VAL A 190 2.67 -2.20 9.52
N VAL A 191 1.39 -2.23 9.14
CA VAL A 191 0.88 -3.07 8.05
C VAL A 191 1.65 -2.79 6.75
N HIS A 192 1.82 -1.51 6.41
CA HIS A 192 2.57 -1.11 5.23
C HIS A 192 3.99 -1.65 5.29
N ALA A 193 4.74 -1.31 6.34
CA ALA A 193 6.14 -1.66 6.41
C ALA A 193 6.34 -3.18 6.42
N GLU A 194 5.59 -3.94 7.22
CA GLU A 194 5.70 -5.41 7.24
C GLU A 194 5.47 -5.99 5.84
N LEU A 195 4.42 -5.58 5.12
CA LEU A 195 4.18 -6.10 3.77
C LEU A 195 5.28 -5.73 2.78
N ALA A 196 5.75 -4.48 2.81
CA ALA A 196 6.79 -3.99 1.93
C ALA A 196 8.15 -4.66 2.19
N VAL A 197 8.50 -4.93 3.45
CA VAL A 197 9.80 -5.50 3.81
C VAL A 197 9.84 -7.03 3.67
N LEU A 198 8.76 -7.72 4.06
CA LEU A 198 8.67 -9.19 4.00
C LEU A 198 8.63 -9.70 2.56
N ARG A 199 8.07 -8.90 1.65
CA ARG A 199 7.79 -9.26 0.26
C ARG A 199 7.13 -10.64 0.18
N PRO A 200 5.96 -10.82 0.83
CA PRO A 200 5.36 -12.14 1.01
C PRO A 200 4.99 -12.80 -0.31
N PHE A 201 4.75 -12.06 -1.39
CA PHE A 201 4.37 -12.62 -2.68
C PHE A 201 5.53 -12.64 -3.70
N GLY A 202 6.49 -11.71 -3.57
CA GLY A 202 7.66 -11.56 -4.45
C GLY A 202 7.39 -10.75 -5.73
N VAL A 203 6.15 -10.34 -5.98
CA VAL A 203 5.73 -9.48 -7.09
C VAL A 203 4.67 -8.51 -6.58
N ALA A 204 4.78 -7.24 -6.97
CA ALA A 204 3.83 -6.18 -6.62
C ALA A 204 3.60 -5.97 -5.10
N ASP A 205 4.49 -6.46 -4.23
CA ASP A 205 4.35 -6.35 -2.77
C ASP A 205 4.24 -4.89 -2.31
N GLY A 206 4.98 -3.96 -2.92
CA GLY A 206 4.88 -2.53 -2.60
C GLY A 206 3.50 -1.94 -2.92
N VAL A 207 2.90 -2.33 -4.06
CA VAL A 207 1.53 -1.94 -4.42
C VAL A 207 0.52 -2.51 -3.42
N VAL A 208 0.69 -3.78 -3.03
CA VAL A 208 -0.16 -4.43 -2.02
C VAL A 208 -0.01 -3.76 -0.65
N ALA A 209 1.21 -3.41 -0.25
CA ALA A 209 1.50 -2.74 1.02
C ALA A 209 0.79 -1.38 1.12
N ARG A 210 0.88 -0.56 0.06
CA ARG A 210 0.20 0.75 0.00
C ARG A 210 -1.33 0.61 -0.04
N ALA A 211 -1.86 -0.35 -0.79
CA ALA A 211 -3.29 -0.64 -0.79
C ALA A 211 -3.79 -1.09 0.61
N ALA A 212 -3.02 -1.93 1.30
CA ALA A 212 -3.35 -2.39 2.66
C ALA A 212 -3.22 -1.27 3.72
N GLU A 213 -2.25 -0.37 3.58
CA GLU A 213 -2.17 0.85 4.38
C GLU A 213 -3.46 1.66 4.25
N ARG A 214 -3.85 1.98 3.01
CA ARG A 214 -5.04 2.77 2.72
C ARG A 214 -6.30 2.10 3.23
N LEU A 215 -6.43 0.78 3.06
CA LEU A 215 -7.55 0.01 3.60
C LEU A 215 -7.61 0.07 5.13
N THR A 216 -6.45 0.04 5.80
CA THR A 216 -6.34 0.18 7.25
C THR A 216 -6.76 1.58 7.70
N LEU A 217 -6.34 2.64 7.01
CA LEU A 217 -6.76 4.01 7.31
C LEU A 217 -8.29 4.20 7.17
N VAL A 218 -8.90 3.58 6.15
CA VAL A 218 -10.35 3.59 5.92
C VAL A 218 -11.08 2.84 7.03
N GLU A 219 -10.73 1.57 7.24
CA GLU A 219 -11.48 0.69 8.14
C GLU A 219 -11.33 1.07 9.60
N TYR A 220 -10.15 1.54 10.00
CA TYR A 220 -9.87 1.98 11.37
C TYR A 220 -10.20 3.46 11.62
N GLY A 221 -10.85 4.10 10.64
CA GLY A 221 -11.64 5.31 10.87
C GLY A 221 -10.87 6.62 10.78
N LEU A 222 -9.60 6.61 10.33
CA LEU A 222 -8.88 7.85 10.06
C LEU A 222 -9.43 8.53 8.82
N ASP A 223 -9.64 7.78 7.74
CA ASP A 223 -10.17 8.30 6.47
C ASP A 223 -11.30 7.40 5.90
N PRO A 224 -12.48 7.33 6.56
CA PRO A 224 -13.57 6.42 6.17
C PRO A 224 -14.09 6.55 4.73
N LYS A 225 -13.76 7.64 4.03
CA LYS A 225 -14.24 7.94 2.67
C LYS A 225 -13.12 7.81 1.63
N SER A 226 -11.94 7.33 2.04
CA SER A 226 -10.77 7.15 1.17
C SER A 226 -10.45 8.42 0.38
N LEU A 227 -10.46 9.57 1.04
CA LEU A 227 -10.19 10.87 0.44
C LEU A 227 -8.69 11.17 0.35
N VAL A 228 -7.89 10.63 1.25
CA VAL A 228 -6.46 10.88 1.36
C VAL A 228 -5.70 9.93 0.43
N ALA A 229 -5.07 10.50 -0.61
CA ALA A 229 -4.15 9.76 -1.47
C ALA A 229 -2.78 9.64 -0.78
N VAL A 230 -2.68 8.76 0.23
CA VAL A 230 -1.45 8.59 1.04
C VAL A 230 -0.24 8.22 0.19
N GLU A 231 -0.46 7.53 -0.93
CA GLU A 231 0.59 7.14 -1.87
C GLU A 231 1.27 8.35 -2.52
N VAL A 232 0.52 9.43 -2.78
CA VAL A 232 1.09 10.71 -3.26
C VAL A 232 2.04 11.29 -2.22
N GLY A 233 1.64 11.24 -0.94
CA GLY A 233 2.50 11.67 0.15
C GLY A 233 3.75 10.82 0.33
N HIS A 234 3.67 9.51 0.11
CA HIS A 234 4.85 8.64 0.08
C HIS A 234 5.80 8.97 -1.07
N LEU A 235 5.26 9.26 -2.26
CA LEU A 235 6.05 9.63 -3.44
C LEU A 235 6.83 10.94 -3.27
N GLU A 236 6.33 11.88 -2.47
CA GLU A 236 7.00 13.15 -2.16
C GLU A 236 8.12 13.03 -1.10
N GLN A 237 8.38 11.83 -0.59
CA GLN A 237 9.28 11.58 0.54
C GLN A 237 10.35 10.53 0.18
N PRO A 238 11.45 10.43 0.96
CA PRO A 238 12.46 9.39 0.79
C PRO A 238 11.92 8.02 1.24
N TYR A 239 10.99 7.45 0.47
CA TYR A 239 10.20 6.27 0.81
C TYR A 239 11.05 5.04 1.17
N ALA A 240 12.01 4.68 0.31
CA ALA A 240 12.90 3.55 0.55
C ALA A 240 13.81 3.74 1.78
N GLU A 241 14.21 4.98 2.08
CA GLU A 241 14.99 5.28 3.29
C GLU A 241 14.15 5.08 4.56
N GLY A 242 12.88 5.51 4.54
CA GLY A 242 11.94 5.28 5.64
C GLY A 242 11.75 3.78 5.94
N LEU A 243 11.55 2.96 4.89
CA LEU A 243 11.43 1.51 5.05
C LEU A 243 12.74 0.86 5.53
N ARG A 244 13.91 1.34 5.08
CA ARG A 244 15.21 0.89 5.60
C ARG A 244 15.40 1.28 7.07
N ALA A 245 14.89 2.43 7.52
CA ALA A 245 14.89 2.80 8.93
C ALA A 245 14.01 1.84 9.75
N TYR A 246 12.80 1.52 9.27
CA TYR A 246 11.92 0.52 9.90
C TYR A 246 12.61 -0.85 10.03
N LEU A 247 13.30 -1.30 8.97
CA LEU A 247 14.03 -2.58 8.93
C LEU A 247 15.08 -2.74 10.02
N THR A 248 15.58 -1.66 10.61
CA THR A 248 16.52 -1.75 11.75
C THR A 248 15.89 -2.39 12.99
N GLY A 249 14.55 -2.43 13.09
CA GLY A 249 13.81 -2.94 14.24
C GLY A 249 13.98 -2.12 15.52
N THR A 250 14.72 -1.01 15.47
CA THR A 250 14.94 -0.11 16.60
C THR A 250 13.70 0.75 16.85
N SER A 251 13.47 1.17 18.10
CA SER A 251 12.38 2.10 18.41
C SER A 251 12.50 3.43 17.66
N GLU A 252 13.72 3.90 17.42
CA GLU A 252 14.01 5.09 16.62
C GLU A 252 13.61 4.88 15.15
N GLY A 253 14.03 3.77 14.53
CA GLY A 253 13.73 3.46 13.14
C GLY A 253 12.23 3.26 12.90
N VAL A 254 11.56 2.52 13.78
CA VAL A 254 10.10 2.31 13.73
C VAL A 254 9.37 3.63 13.96
N GLY A 255 9.77 4.42 14.96
CA GLY A 255 9.18 5.73 15.24
C GLY A 255 9.34 6.71 14.08
N ARG A 256 10.50 6.72 13.41
CA ARG A 256 10.76 7.55 12.23
C ARG A 256 9.85 7.17 11.07
N TRP A 257 9.70 5.87 10.79
CA TRP A 257 8.80 5.41 9.74
C TRP A 257 7.34 5.84 9.98
N ILE A 258 6.85 5.72 11.22
CA ILE A 258 5.48 6.12 11.56
C ILE A 258 5.29 7.64 11.39
N GLN A 259 6.28 8.44 11.81
CA GLN A 259 6.25 9.89 11.57
C GLN A 259 6.24 10.22 10.07
N GLN A 260 6.98 9.47 9.25
CA GLN A 260 6.97 9.62 7.79
C GLN A 260 5.61 9.23 7.18
N CYS A 261 4.96 8.16 7.65
CA CYS A 261 3.58 7.83 7.26
C CYS A 261 2.59 8.95 7.66
N ALA A 262 2.74 9.55 8.83
CA ALA A 262 1.91 10.68 9.26
C ALA A 262 2.09 11.92 8.37
N SER A 263 3.33 12.19 7.98
CA SER A 263 3.66 13.22 6.98
C SER A 263 3.05 12.87 5.61
N ALA A 264 3.10 11.60 5.19
CA ALA A 264 2.47 11.14 3.94
C ALA A 264 0.95 11.37 3.94
N VAL A 265 0.27 11.09 5.05
CA VAL A 265 -1.15 11.39 5.22
C VAL A 265 -1.42 12.89 5.12
N THR A 266 -0.59 13.72 5.76
CA THR A 266 -0.73 15.19 5.70
C THR A 266 -0.53 15.73 4.28
N LEU A 267 0.44 15.20 3.53
CA LEU A 267 0.65 15.53 2.12
C LEU A 267 -0.51 15.07 1.24
N GLY A 268 -1.03 13.85 1.46
CA GLY A 268 -2.23 13.34 0.79
C GLY A 268 -3.48 14.19 1.07
N VAL A 269 -3.60 14.77 2.27
CA VAL A 269 -4.66 15.73 2.62
C VAL A 269 -4.53 17.03 1.80
N ARG A 270 -3.30 17.53 1.61
CA ARG A 270 -3.06 18.72 0.77
C ARG A 270 -3.50 18.47 -0.67
N GLU A 271 -3.18 17.29 -1.20
CA GLU A 271 -3.59 16.88 -2.54
C GLU A 271 -5.13 16.80 -2.67
N ALA A 272 -5.79 16.14 -1.72
CA ALA A 272 -7.26 16.05 -1.69
C ALA A 272 -7.94 17.42 -1.56
N THR A 273 -7.32 18.35 -0.81
CA THR A 273 -7.78 19.74 -0.69
C THR A 273 -7.67 20.47 -2.02
N ALA A 274 -6.55 20.32 -2.75
CA ALA A 274 -6.37 20.90 -4.08
C ALA A 274 -7.41 20.40 -5.09
N VAL A 275 -7.75 19.10 -5.03
CA VAL A 275 -8.86 18.52 -5.82
C VAL A 275 -10.19 19.18 -5.46
N CYS A 276 -10.49 19.33 -4.17
CA CYS A 276 -11.71 20.00 -3.72
C CYS A 276 -11.78 21.45 -4.24
N GLU A 277 -10.69 22.19 -4.17
CA GLU A 277 -10.62 23.58 -4.64
C GLU A 277 -10.79 23.67 -6.16
N ALA A 278 -10.23 22.73 -6.92
CA ALA A 278 -10.42 22.65 -8.37
C ALA A 278 -11.90 22.41 -8.73
N MET A 279 -12.56 21.47 -8.05
CA MET A 279 -14.00 21.19 -8.20
C MET A 279 -14.91 22.34 -7.75
N GLN A 280 -14.38 23.27 -6.96
CA GLN A 280 -15.14 24.47 -6.60
C GLN A 280 -15.08 25.54 -7.70
N ARG A 281 -14.00 25.58 -8.48
CA ARG A 281 -13.80 26.57 -9.55
C ARG A 281 -14.47 26.20 -10.86
N GLY A 282 -14.64 24.90 -11.13
CA GLY A 282 -15.44 24.36 -12.23
C GLY A 282 -16.91 24.26 -11.86
#